data_AF-A0A7W2U528-F1
#
_entry.id   AF-A0A7W2U528-F1
#
_cell.length_a   1.000
_cell.length_b   1.000
_cell.length_c   1.000
_cell.angle_alpha   90.00
_cell.angle_beta   90.00
_cell.angle_gamma   90.00
#
_symmetry.space_group_name_H-M   'P 1'
#
loop_
_entity.id
_entity.type
_entity.pdbx_description
1 polymer ?
#
loop_
_entity_poly.entity_id
_entity_poly.type
_entity_poly.pdbx_seq_one_letter_code
_entity_poly.pdbx_strand_id
1 'polypeptide(L)'
;MDIKKKALTNAEKQKRYRERQKVKGKKEMRGYLSPEAQKCYELIADQTKWNDSIILSNAVRLTYAAYKNGQIGLLNNWLNKNDL
;
A
#
# COMPACT_ATOMS: atom_id res chain seq x y z
N MET A 1 36.47 5.10 -23.88
CA MET A 1 36.47 5.68 -22.51
C MET A 1 35.11 5.38 -21.89
N ASP A 2 35.05 4.51 -20.89
CA ASP A 2 33.82 4.24 -20.15
C ASP A 2 33.47 5.44 -19.27
N ILE A 3 32.45 6.20 -19.67
CA ILE A 3 31.91 7.29 -18.87
C ILE A 3 31.17 6.66 -17.68
N LYS A 4 31.84 6.54 -16.53
CA LYS A 4 31.20 6.13 -15.27
C LYS A 4 30.07 7.10 -14.94
N LYS A 5 28.82 6.64 -15.06
CA LYS A 5 27.63 7.43 -14.69
C LYS A 5 27.74 7.83 -13.21
N LYS A 6 27.60 9.13 -12.94
CA LYS A 6 27.59 9.68 -11.58
C LYS A 6 26.53 8.95 -10.75
N ALA A 7 26.92 8.47 -9.57
CA ALA A 7 25.98 7.82 -8.66
C ALA A 7 24.91 8.82 -8.21
N LEU A 8 23.64 8.45 -8.36
CA LEU A 8 22.52 9.26 -7.91
C LEU A 8 22.45 9.26 -6.37
N THR A 9 22.11 10.42 -5.82
CA THR A 9 21.72 10.56 -4.41
C THR A 9 20.42 9.79 -4.11
N ASN A 10 20.15 9.51 -2.84
CA ASN A 10 18.89 8.85 -2.44
C ASN A 10 17.66 9.69 -2.83
N ALA A 11 17.75 11.02 -2.73
CA ALA A 11 16.67 11.92 -3.16
C ALA A 11 16.38 11.80 -4.67
N GLU A 12 17.43 11.78 -5.50
CA GLU A 12 17.29 11.60 -6.95
C GLU A 12 16.75 10.21 -7.31
N LYS A 13 17.20 9.15 -6.61
CA LYS A 13 16.66 7.80 -6.78
C LYS A 13 15.17 7.74 -6.47
N GLN A 14 14.73 8.35 -5.36
CA GLN A 14 13.32 8.42 -5.00
C GLN A 14 12.50 9.24 -6.01
N LYS A 15 13.01 10.39 -6.46
CA LYS A 15 12.36 11.21 -7.49
C LYS A 15 12.16 10.40 -8.79
N ARG A 16 13.23 9.77 -9.29
CA ARG A 16 13.18 8.94 -10.50
C ARG A 16 12.25 7.72 -10.33
N TYR A 17 12.17 7.15 -9.14
CA TYR A 17 11.23 6.08 -8.85
C TYR A 17 9.79 6.58 -8.94
N ARG A 18 9.45 7.70 -8.27
CA ARG A 18 8.11 8.31 -8.34
C ARG A 18 7.71 8.67 -9.77
N GLU A 19 8.61 9.24 -10.55
CA GLU A 19 8.39 9.55 -11.97
C GLU A 19 8.07 8.29 -12.79
N ARG A 20 8.83 7.20 -12.59
CA ARG A 20 8.55 5.90 -13.25
C ARG A 20 7.19 5.32 -12.86
N GLN A 21 6.78 5.45 -11.59
CA GLN A 21 5.44 5.00 -11.17
C GLN A 21 4.34 5.86 -11.82
N LYS A 22 4.53 7.18 -11.89
CA LYS A 22 3.60 8.12 -12.53
C LYS A 22 3.41 7.81 -14.02
N VAL A 23 4.49 7.51 -14.74
CA VAL A 23 4.43 7.07 -16.15
C VAL A 23 3.64 5.77 -16.31
N LYS A 24 3.69 4.87 -15.33
CA LYS A 24 2.87 3.65 -15.29
C LYS A 24 1.41 3.89 -14.86
N GLY A 25 0.96 5.15 -14.78
CA GLY A 25 -0.37 5.54 -14.35
C GLY A 25 -0.64 5.40 -12.85
N LYS A 26 0.38 5.07 -12.05
CA LYS A 26 0.22 4.90 -10.60
C LYS A 26 0.28 6.25 -9.89
N LYS A 27 -0.63 6.44 -8.94
CA LYS A 27 -0.66 7.59 -8.04
C LYS A 27 -0.11 7.19 -6.67
N GLU A 28 0.77 8.01 -6.12
CA GLU A 28 1.25 7.85 -4.74
C GLU A 28 0.13 8.22 -3.76
N MET A 29 -0.13 7.35 -2.79
CA MET A 29 -1.07 7.54 -1.69
C MET A 29 -0.24 7.61 -0.39
N ARG A 30 -0.59 8.53 0.52
CA ARG A 30 0.13 8.73 1.79
C ARG A 30 -0.85 8.76 2.96
N GLY A 31 -0.45 8.17 4.07
CA GLY A 31 -1.19 8.12 5.32
C GLY A 31 -0.40 7.38 6.39
N TYR A 32 -0.84 7.50 7.64
CA TYR A 32 -0.32 6.71 8.77
C TYR A 32 -1.31 5.60 9.09
N LEU A 33 -0.82 4.43 9.49
CA LEU A 33 -1.63 3.33 9.98
C LEU A 33 -1.82 3.45 11.49
N SER A 34 -3.01 3.11 11.99
CA SER A 34 -3.19 2.84 13.41
C SER A 34 -2.48 1.52 13.79
N PRO A 35 -2.24 1.23 15.08
CA PRO A 35 -1.65 -0.03 15.51
C PRO A 35 -2.42 -1.27 15.03
N GLU A 36 -3.76 -1.19 15.01
CA GLU A 36 -4.64 -2.28 14.60
C GLU A 36 -4.53 -2.50 13.07
N ALA A 37 -4.53 -1.41 12.29
CA ALA A 37 -4.30 -1.46 10.86
C ALA A 37 -2.90 -1.97 10.50
N GLN A 38 -1.88 -1.65 11.32
CA GLN A 38 -0.52 -2.18 11.17
C GLN A 38 -0.49 -3.69 11.40
N LYS A 39 -1.19 -4.19 12.42
CA LYS A 39 -1.34 -5.64 12.68
C LYS A 39 -2.05 -6.34 11.52
N CYS A 40 -3.12 -5.74 10.97
CA CYS A 40 -3.76 -6.23 9.75
C CYS A 40 -2.78 -6.30 8.57
N TYR A 41 -1.98 -5.26 8.36
CA TYR A 41 -0.98 -5.21 7.29
C TYR A 41 0.06 -6.33 7.44
N GLU A 42 0.58 -6.56 8.64
CA GLU A 42 1.55 -7.62 8.93
C GLU A 42 0.98 -9.02 8.65
N LEU A 43 -0.26 -9.27 9.09
CA LEU A 43 -0.95 -10.54 8.82
C LEU A 43 -1.16 -10.76 7.32
N ILE A 44 -1.59 -9.74 6.58
CA ILE A 44 -1.77 -9.82 5.13
C ILE A 44 -0.43 -10.10 4.45
N ALA A 45 0.63 -9.38 4.82
CA ALA A 45 1.95 -9.54 4.24
C ALA A 45 2.50 -10.95 4.47
N ASP A 46 2.33 -11.50 5.68
CA ASP A 46 2.77 -12.85 6.00
C ASP A 46 1.98 -13.92 5.24
N GLN A 47 0.65 -13.80 5.17
CA GLN A 47 -0.21 -14.81 4.55
C GLN A 47 -0.14 -14.81 3.02
N THR A 48 -0.01 -13.63 2.40
CA THR A 48 -0.12 -13.48 0.94
C THR A 48 1.23 -13.35 0.24
N LYS A 49 2.27 -12.97 0.98
CA LYS A 49 3.59 -12.58 0.46
C LYS A 49 3.51 -11.44 -0.57
N TRP A 50 2.46 -10.63 -0.53
CA TRP A 50 2.31 -9.46 -1.38
C TRP A 50 3.22 -8.31 -0.92
N ASN A 51 3.63 -7.47 -1.87
CA ASN A 51 4.31 -6.22 -1.55
C ASN A 51 3.33 -5.09 -1.21
N ASP A 52 3.84 -4.03 -0.60
CA ASP A 52 3.07 -2.87 -0.13
C ASP A 52 2.16 -2.27 -1.20
N SER A 53 2.66 -2.17 -2.44
CA SER A 53 1.88 -1.60 -3.54
C SER A 53 0.66 -2.45 -3.88
N ILE A 54 0.77 -3.77 -3.78
CA ILE A 54 -0.34 -4.71 -4.03
C ILE A 54 -1.32 -4.66 -2.85
N ILE A 55 -0.82 -4.74 -1.61
CA ILE A 55 -1.64 -4.69 -0.40
C ILE A 55 -2.47 -3.40 -0.38
N LEU A 56 -1.83 -2.24 -0.57
CA LEU A 56 -2.51 -0.94 -0.56
C LEU A 56 -3.56 -0.82 -1.68
N SER A 57 -3.22 -1.27 -2.89
CA SER A 57 -4.17 -1.23 -4.01
C SER A 57 -5.39 -2.12 -3.76
N ASN A 58 -5.18 -3.31 -3.20
CA ASN A 58 -6.24 -4.24 -2.87
C ASN A 58 -7.09 -3.75 -1.70
N ALA A 59 -6.48 -3.22 -0.63
CA ALA A 59 -7.19 -2.64 0.50
C ALA A 59 -8.17 -1.55 0.05
N VAL A 60 -7.72 -0.58 -0.76
CA VAL A 60 -8.59 0.49 -1.27
C VAL A 60 -9.76 -0.07 -2.10
N ARG A 61 -9.50 -1.04 -2.98
CA ARG A 61 -10.53 -1.65 -3.84
C ARG A 61 -11.53 -2.47 -3.04
N LEU A 62 -11.06 -3.26 -2.09
CA LEU A 62 -11.89 -4.11 -1.23
C LEU A 62 -12.73 -3.27 -0.27
N THR A 63 -12.19 -2.18 0.30
CA THR A 63 -12.97 -1.24 1.12
C THR A 63 -14.13 -0.64 0.30
N TYR A 64 -13.88 -0.24 -0.95
CA TYR A 64 -14.95 0.26 -1.82
C TYR A 64 -15.97 -0.83 -2.17
N ALA A 65 -15.52 -2.05 -2.48
CA ALA A 65 -16.41 -3.18 -2.76
C ALA A 65 -17.28 -3.53 -1.55
N ALA A 66 -16.72 -3.56 -0.34
CA ALA A 66 -17.44 -3.79 0.89
C ALA A 66 -18.50 -2.70 1.14
N TYR A 67 -18.16 -1.43 0.88
CA TYR A 67 -19.11 -0.32 0.95
C TYR A 67 -20.25 -0.50 -0.04
N LYS A 68 -19.94 -0.76 -1.32
CA LYS A 68 -20.95 -0.91 -2.38
C LYS A 68 -21.89 -2.09 -2.16
N ASN A 69 -21.42 -3.15 -1.52
CA ASN A 69 -22.21 -4.34 -1.22
C ASN A 69 -22.86 -4.31 0.17
N GLY A 70 -22.80 -3.20 0.91
CA GLY A 70 -23.41 -3.07 2.24
C GLY A 70 -22.74 -3.91 3.34
N GLN A 71 -21.55 -4.47 3.07
CA GLN A 71 -20.83 -5.35 3.98
C GLN A 71 -19.90 -4.61 4.94
N ILE A 72 -19.63 -3.31 4.69
CA ILE A 72 -18.63 -2.56 5.45
C ILE A 72 -18.90 -2.53 6.96
N GLY A 73 -20.16 -2.43 7.39
CA GLY A 73 -20.51 -2.46 8.81
C GLY A 73 -20.26 -3.82 9.47
N LEU A 74 -20.57 -4.91 8.76
CA LEU A 74 -20.31 -6.28 9.23
C LEU A 74 -18.80 -6.51 9.38
N LEU A 75 -18.00 -6.12 8.39
CA LEU A 75 -16.55 -6.29 8.41
C LEU A 75 -15.90 -5.44 9.52
N ASN A 76 -16.31 -4.19 9.68
CA ASN A 76 -15.80 -3.33 10.75
C ASN A 76 -16.14 -3.89 12.14
N ASN A 77 -17.35 -4.41 12.33
CA ASN A 77 -17.72 -5.05 13.59
C ASN A 77 -16.90 -6.31 13.86
N TRP A 78 -16.54 -7.07 12.82
CA TRP A 78 -15.66 -8.22 12.96
C TRP A 78 -14.25 -7.78 13.36
N LEU A 79 -13.69 -6.74 12.72
CA LEU A 79 -12.37 -6.19 13.08
C LEU A 79 -12.32 -5.75 14.55
N ASN A 80 -13.29 -4.94 14.99
CA ASN A 80 -13.39 -4.47 16.38
C ASN A 80 -13.47 -5.62 17.40
N LYS A 81 -14.19 -6.71 17.08
CA LYS A 81 -14.32 -7.88 17.97
C LYS A 81 -13.03 -8.70 18.09
N ASN A 82 -12.08 -8.52 17.18
CA ASN A 82 -10.82 -9.26 17.12
C ASN A 82 -9.60 -8.37 17.45
N ASP A 83 -9.83 -7.14 17.90
CA ASP A 83 -8.78 -6.15 18.18
C ASP A 83 -7.86 -5.94 16.96
N LEU A 84 -8.50 -5.63 15.83
CA LEU A 84 -7.93 -5.43 14.49
C LEU A 84 -8.49 -4.17 13.81
#